data_AF-C1EG26-F1
#
_entry.id   AF-C1EG26-F1
#
_cell.length_a   1.000
_cell.length_b   1.000
_cell.length_c   1.000
_cell.angle_alpha   90.00
_cell.angle_beta   90.00
_cell.angle_gamma   90.00
#
_symmetry.space_group_name_H-M   'P 1'
#
loop_
_entity.id
_entity.type
_entity.pdbx_description
1 polymer ?
#
loop_
_entity_poly.entity_id
_entity_poly.type
_entity_poly.pdbx_seq_one_letter_code
_entity_poly.pdbx_strand_id
1 'polypeptide(L)'
;MNFFEGKRVRKLRDTFNEALEITLQPQTPEEFAAALSGLDAEMHEPLYDLYCQLLQGIGTFSVDEFDAIMREEAMVPRLNALDQACEARGIMGLGAGEGESVMPLARPPDAVMRALRADVKRREAESIRAKLAEAEEQAAEARQRLNDKSKQAREMAQGLRAGAADLQGVHKSSMEWAARAPTFPAGAGAGPAAPPTTA
;
A
#
# COMPACT_ATOMS: atom_id res chain seq x y z
N MET A 1 4.92 26.76 -14.24
CA MET A 1 4.24 25.49 -14.55
C MET A 1 2.81 25.84 -14.91
N ASN A 2 2.38 25.64 -16.16
CA ASN A 2 0.97 25.86 -16.52
C ASN A 2 0.19 24.61 -16.12
N PHE A 3 -0.64 24.73 -15.09
CA PHE A 3 -1.53 23.66 -14.68
C PHE A 3 -2.67 23.53 -15.70
N PHE A 4 -3.05 22.32 -16.05
CA PHE A 4 -4.21 22.07 -16.91
C PHE A 4 -5.49 22.52 -16.20
N GLU A 5 -6.31 23.37 -16.83
CA GLU A 5 -7.58 23.80 -16.26
C GLU A 5 -8.66 22.72 -16.38
N GLY A 6 -9.09 22.18 -15.23
CA GLY A 6 -10.18 21.22 -15.13
C GLY A 6 -11.55 21.82 -15.44
N LYS A 7 -12.59 20.97 -15.42
CA LYS A 7 -13.97 21.36 -15.78
C LYS A 7 -14.48 22.49 -14.89
N ARG A 8 -14.25 22.39 -13.58
CA ARG A 8 -14.72 23.38 -12.60
C ARG A 8 -13.98 24.70 -12.68
N VAL A 9 -12.68 24.67 -13.00
CA VAL A 9 -11.86 25.87 -13.22
C VAL A 9 -12.39 26.66 -14.41
N ARG A 10 -12.62 25.98 -15.55
CA ARG A 10 -13.21 26.59 -16.74
C ARG A 10 -14.58 27.17 -16.44
N LYS A 11 -15.46 26.41 -15.79
CA LYS A 11 -16.79 26.91 -15.45
C LYS A 11 -16.76 28.14 -14.55
N LEU A 12 -15.84 28.20 -13.57
CA LEU A 12 -15.66 29.37 -12.72
C LEU A 12 -15.25 30.61 -13.55
N ARG A 13 -14.26 30.45 -14.44
CA ARG A 13 -13.82 31.52 -15.34
C ARG A 13 -14.93 31.97 -16.29
N ASP A 14 -15.63 31.03 -16.91
CA ASP A 14 -16.73 31.31 -17.83
C ASP A 14 -17.84 32.10 -17.13
N THR A 15 -18.25 31.66 -15.93
CA THR A 15 -19.29 32.35 -15.15
C THR A 15 -18.83 33.73 -14.66
N PHE A 16 -17.56 33.90 -14.31
CA PHE A 16 -17.01 35.21 -13.96
C PHE A 16 -17.04 36.17 -15.15
N ASN A 17 -16.57 35.72 -16.32
CA ASN A 17 -16.56 36.53 -17.54
C ASN A 17 -17.98 36.88 -18.01
N GLU A 18 -18.91 35.93 -17.96
CA GLU A 18 -20.33 36.16 -18.25
C GLU A 18 -20.93 37.19 -17.30
N ALA A 19 -20.63 37.11 -16.00
CA ALA A 19 -21.09 38.10 -15.03
C ALA A 19 -20.49 39.48 -15.32
N LEU A 20 -19.20 39.58 -15.65
CA LEU A 20 -18.58 40.86 -16.04
C LEU A 20 -19.23 41.46 -17.27
N GLU A 21 -19.49 40.67 -18.31
CA GLU A 21 -20.12 41.13 -19.55
C GLU A 21 -21.51 41.71 -19.30
N ILE A 22 -22.33 41.03 -18.50
CA ILE A 22 -23.67 41.49 -18.14
C ILE A 22 -23.61 42.76 -17.26
N THR A 23 -22.69 42.81 -16.30
CA THR A 23 -22.65 43.90 -15.30
C THR A 23 -22.03 45.17 -15.86
N LEU A 24 -21.11 45.05 -16.82
CA LEU A 24 -20.38 46.17 -17.42
C LEU A 24 -20.94 46.57 -18.79
N GLN A 25 -22.12 46.06 -19.15
CA GLN A 25 -22.80 46.49 -20.37
C GLN A 25 -23.13 47.99 -20.28
N PRO A 26 -22.63 48.83 -21.21
CA PRO A 26 -22.93 50.26 -21.18
C PRO A 26 -24.43 50.48 -21.43
N GLN A 27 -24.99 51.48 -20.73
CA GLN A 27 -26.32 52.00 -21.03
C GLN A 27 -26.32 52.66 -22.39
N THR A 28 -27.50 52.90 -22.97
CA THR A 28 -27.56 53.61 -24.25
C THR A 28 -27.13 55.07 -24.06
N PRO A 29 -26.60 55.74 -25.11
CA PRO A 29 -26.25 57.15 -25.04
C PRO A 29 -27.41 58.04 -24.57
N GLU A 30 -28.64 57.70 -24.96
CA GLU A 30 -29.84 58.44 -24.56
C GLU A 30 -30.16 58.28 -23.07
N GLU A 31 -30.03 57.06 -22.53
CA GLU A 31 -30.22 56.78 -21.10
C GLU A 31 -29.16 57.50 -20.26
N PHE A 32 -27.92 57.49 -20.72
CA PHE A 32 -26.81 58.19 -20.09
C PHE A 32 -27.00 59.72 -20.11
N ALA A 33 -27.39 60.27 -21.26
CA ALA A 33 -27.68 61.71 -21.40
C ALA A 33 -28.87 62.15 -20.53
N ALA A 34 -29.91 61.33 -20.42
CA ALA A 34 -31.06 61.60 -19.55
C ALA A 34 -30.65 61.70 -18.06
N ALA A 35 -29.71 60.85 -17.62
CA ALA A 35 -29.14 60.90 -16.28
C ALA A 35 -28.30 62.17 -16.03
N LEU A 36 -27.85 62.84 -17.09
CA LEU A 36 -27.06 64.08 -17.07
C LEU A 36 -27.86 65.32 -17.47
N SER A 37 -29.19 65.29 -17.37
CA SER A 37 -30.11 66.35 -17.83
C SER A 37 -29.89 67.76 -17.25
N GLY A 38 -29.04 67.92 -16.22
CA GLY A 38 -28.61 69.22 -15.69
C GLY A 38 -27.30 69.78 -16.27
N LEU A 39 -26.65 69.05 -17.18
CA LEU A 39 -25.42 69.44 -17.87
C LEU A 39 -25.69 69.86 -19.31
N ASP A 40 -24.79 70.68 -19.85
CA ASP A 40 -24.82 71.09 -21.25
C ASP A 40 -24.76 69.87 -22.19
N ALA A 41 -25.56 69.89 -23.26
CA ALA A 41 -25.67 68.80 -24.21
C ALA A 41 -24.35 68.54 -24.95
N GLU A 42 -23.53 69.59 -25.15
CA GLU A 42 -22.19 69.46 -25.75
C GLU A 42 -21.25 68.56 -24.91
N MET A 43 -21.54 68.40 -23.61
CA MET A 43 -20.73 67.58 -22.71
C MET A 43 -21.16 66.11 -22.66
N HIS A 44 -22.34 65.75 -23.19
CA HIS A 44 -22.89 64.40 -23.03
C HIS A 44 -22.07 63.35 -23.79
N GLU A 45 -21.65 63.64 -25.02
CA GLU A 45 -20.88 62.71 -25.86
C GLU A 45 -19.45 62.47 -25.29
N PRO A 46 -18.65 63.50 -24.94
CA PRO A 46 -17.35 63.28 -24.31
C PRO A 46 -17.41 62.52 -22.98
N LEU A 47 -18.47 62.75 -22.18
CA LEU A 47 -18.66 62.04 -20.92
C LEU A 47 -19.09 60.59 -21.13
N TYR A 48 -19.88 60.32 -22.18
CA TYR A 48 -20.27 58.96 -22.55
C TYR A 48 -19.07 58.15 -23.03
N ASP A 49 -18.18 58.75 -23.83
CA ASP A 49 -16.93 58.12 -24.25
C ASP A 49 -16.04 57.77 -23.05
N LEU A 50 -15.91 58.69 -22.09
CA LEU A 50 -15.17 58.46 -20.85
C LEU A 50 -15.80 57.35 -20.00
N TYR A 51 -17.13 57.30 -19.93
CA TYR A 51 -17.88 56.24 -19.26
C TYR A 51 -17.61 54.87 -19.89
N CYS A 52 -17.63 54.77 -21.22
CA CYS A 52 -17.33 53.53 -21.93
C CYS A 52 -15.88 53.08 -21.70
N GLN A 53 -14.93 54.01 -21.74
CA GLN A 53 -13.52 53.74 -21.42
C GLN A 53 -13.34 53.25 -19.98
N LEU A 54 -14.06 53.85 -19.02
CA LEU A 54 -14.03 53.43 -17.62
C LEU A 54 -14.53 51.99 -17.47
N LEU A 55 -15.65 51.64 -18.09
CA LEU A 55 -16.20 50.28 -18.05
C LEU A 55 -15.23 49.25 -18.66
N GLN A 56 -14.62 49.57 -19.81
CA GLN A 56 -13.60 48.72 -20.44
C GLN A 56 -12.38 48.53 -19.53
N GLY A 57 -11.93 49.60 -18.88
CA GLY A 57 -10.87 49.56 -17.88
C GLY A 57 -11.21 48.62 -16.73
N ILE A 58 -12.38 48.81 -16.11
CA ILE A 58 -12.86 47.93 -15.03
C ILE A 58 -12.88 46.46 -15.48
N GLY A 59 -13.37 46.18 -16.69
CA GLY A 59 -13.40 44.82 -17.24
C GLY A 59 -12.01 44.19 -17.32
N THR A 60 -11.03 44.94 -17.84
CA THR A 60 -9.64 44.44 -17.99
C THR A 60 -8.98 44.22 -16.63
N PHE A 61 -9.06 45.20 -15.72
CA PHE A 61 -8.50 45.07 -14.37
C PHE A 61 -9.16 43.93 -13.59
N SER A 62 -10.45 43.69 -13.77
CA SER A 62 -11.16 42.61 -13.08
C SER A 62 -10.71 41.22 -13.55
N VAL A 63 -10.43 41.05 -14.85
CA VAL A 63 -9.89 39.79 -15.39
C VAL A 63 -8.46 39.54 -14.90
N ASP A 64 -7.62 40.58 -14.92
CA ASP A 64 -6.24 40.49 -14.42
C ASP A 64 -6.21 40.12 -12.92
N GLU A 65 -7.08 40.75 -12.12
CA GLU A 65 -7.21 40.48 -10.69
C GLU A 65 -7.75 39.07 -10.43
N PHE A 66 -8.73 38.62 -11.22
CA PHE A 66 -9.21 37.24 -11.17
C PHE A 66 -8.06 36.25 -11.39
N ASP A 67 -7.21 36.50 -12.40
CA ASP A 67 -6.05 35.65 -12.68
C ASP A 67 -4.95 35.75 -11.61
N ALA A 68 -4.81 36.90 -10.93
CA ALA A 68 -3.94 37.05 -9.77
C ALA A 68 -4.43 36.18 -8.61
N ILE A 69 -5.71 36.31 -8.23
CA ILE A 69 -6.35 35.53 -7.16
C ILE A 69 -6.27 34.03 -7.47
N MET A 70 -6.56 33.62 -8.71
CA MET A 70 -6.48 32.21 -9.12
C MET A 70 -5.08 31.62 -8.93
N ARG A 71 -4.03 32.43 -9.12
CA ARG A 71 -2.64 32.03 -8.89
C ARG A 71 -2.27 32.05 -7.41
N GLU A 72 -2.60 33.12 -6.68
CA GLU A 72 -2.27 33.30 -5.26
C GLU A 72 -2.89 32.20 -4.39
N GLU A 73 -4.16 31.89 -4.63
CA GLU A 73 -4.90 30.88 -3.86
C GLU A 73 -4.70 29.44 -4.35
N ALA A 74 -3.84 29.26 -5.36
CA ALA A 74 -3.60 27.99 -6.05
C ALA A 74 -4.92 27.29 -6.42
N MET A 75 -5.85 28.04 -7.02
CA MET A 75 -7.22 27.56 -7.25
C MET A 75 -7.27 26.41 -8.26
N VAL A 76 -6.43 26.46 -9.31
CA VAL A 76 -6.39 25.41 -10.34
C VAL A 76 -6.09 24.03 -9.74
N PRO A 77 -5.00 23.80 -8.99
CA PRO A 77 -4.75 22.48 -8.39
C PRO A 77 -5.81 22.08 -7.36
N ARG A 78 -6.36 23.02 -6.59
CA ARG A 78 -7.38 22.73 -5.57
C ARG A 78 -8.70 22.27 -6.19
N LEU A 79 -9.17 22.96 -7.23
CA LEU A 79 -10.39 22.61 -7.95
C LEU A 79 -10.22 21.34 -8.77
N ASN A 80 -9.04 21.11 -9.36
CA ASN A 80 -8.74 19.84 -10.04
C ASN A 80 -8.71 18.65 -9.08
N ALA A 81 -8.13 18.81 -7.88
CA ALA A 81 -8.15 17.77 -6.85
C ALA A 81 -9.57 17.47 -6.37
N LEU A 82 -10.43 18.49 -6.29
CA LEU A 82 -11.84 18.32 -5.99
C LEU A 82 -12.55 17.52 -7.09
N ASP A 83 -12.32 17.85 -8.37
CA ASP A 83 -12.90 17.12 -9.50
C ASP A 83 -12.47 15.63 -9.48
N GLN A 84 -11.18 15.35 -9.21
CA GLN A 84 -10.69 13.96 -9.05
C GLN A 84 -11.36 13.23 -7.87
N ALA A 85 -11.55 13.92 -6.74
CA ALA A 85 -12.21 13.34 -5.57
C ALA A 85 -13.71 13.06 -5.82
N CYS A 86 -14.38 13.90 -6.61
CA CYS A 86 -15.75 13.68 -7.06
C CYS A 86 -15.84 12.49 -8.01
N GLU A 87 -14.96 12.42 -9.02
CA GLU A 87 -14.90 11.31 -9.98
C GLU A 87 -14.64 9.96 -9.29
N ALA A 88 -13.72 9.92 -8.32
CA ALA A 88 -13.46 8.73 -7.51
C ALA A 88 -14.69 8.24 -6.70
N ARG A 89 -15.67 9.11 -6.47
CA ARG A 89 -16.93 8.81 -5.79
C ARG A 89 -18.11 8.60 -6.75
N GLY A 90 -17.87 8.63 -8.06
CA GLY A 90 -18.92 8.51 -9.08
C GLY A 90 -19.77 9.77 -9.26
N ILE A 91 -19.36 10.91 -8.70
CA ILE A 91 -20.05 12.19 -8.85
C ILE A 91 -19.55 12.84 -10.13
N MET A 92 -20.31 12.70 -11.22
CA MET A 92 -19.90 13.16 -12.55
C MET A 92 -20.50 14.53 -12.96
N GLY A 93 -21.36 15.12 -12.12
CA GLY A 93 -21.99 16.42 -12.35
C GLY A 93 -21.35 17.58 -11.58
N LEU A 94 -21.42 18.79 -12.13
CA LEU A 94 -20.96 20.03 -11.46
C LEU A 94 -21.98 20.64 -10.48
N GLY A 95 -23.09 19.95 -10.17
CA GLY A 95 -24.16 20.47 -9.32
C GLY A 95 -24.65 19.49 -8.27
N ALA A 96 -25.24 20.03 -7.21
CA ALA A 96 -26.18 19.28 -6.38
C ALA A 96 -27.39 18.97 -7.27
N GLY A 97 -27.81 17.70 -7.32
CA GLY A 97 -29.15 17.40 -7.82
C GLY A 97 -30.16 18.24 -7.04
N GLU A 98 -31.19 18.75 -7.72
CA GLU A 98 -32.28 19.49 -7.08
C GLU A 98 -32.77 18.72 -5.85
N GLY A 99 -32.44 19.21 -4.65
CA GLY A 99 -32.91 18.64 -3.38
C GLY A 99 -31.85 18.17 -2.38
N GLU A 100 -30.56 18.05 -2.73
CA GLU A 100 -29.56 17.59 -1.76
C GLU A 100 -28.85 18.77 -1.09
N SER A 101 -29.42 19.22 0.04
CA SER A 101 -28.73 20.14 0.96
C SER A 101 -27.41 19.51 1.39
N VAL A 102 -26.29 20.08 0.92
CA VAL A 102 -24.96 19.72 1.41
C VAL A 102 -24.85 20.25 2.82
N MET A 103 -25.34 19.48 3.79
CA MET A 103 -25.03 19.74 5.18
C MET A 103 -23.50 19.65 5.33
N PRO A 104 -22.86 20.61 5.99
CA PRO A 104 -21.48 20.44 6.42
C PRO A 104 -21.43 19.12 7.17
N LEU A 105 -20.63 18.18 6.68
CA LEU A 105 -20.23 17.03 7.49
C LEU A 105 -19.45 17.61 8.66
N ALA A 106 -20.17 18.02 9.71
CA ALA A 106 -19.63 18.31 11.03
C ALA A 106 -19.20 16.98 11.64
N ARG A 107 -18.25 16.31 10.97
CA ARG A 107 -17.54 15.19 11.55
C ARG A 107 -16.67 15.79 12.64
N PRO A 108 -16.81 15.34 13.89
CA PRO A 108 -15.90 15.77 14.93
C PRO A 108 -14.46 15.47 14.49
N PRO A 109 -13.46 16.27 14.89
CA PRO A 109 -12.07 16.11 14.48
C PRO A 109 -11.56 14.66 14.61
N ASP A 110 -11.97 13.96 15.67
CA ASP A 110 -11.65 12.55 15.90
C ASP A 110 -12.15 11.59 14.82
N ALA A 111 -13.30 11.88 14.22
CA ALA A 111 -13.87 11.08 13.13
C ALA A 111 -13.09 11.30 11.82
N VAL A 112 -12.61 12.52 11.58
CA VAL A 112 -11.73 12.84 10.45
C VAL A 112 -10.38 12.14 10.60
N MET A 113 -9.79 12.23 11.80
CA MET A 113 -8.50 11.58 12.09
C MET A 113 -8.58 10.06 12.03
N ARG A 114 -9.68 9.46 12.50
CA ARG A 114 -9.91 8.01 12.36
C ARG A 114 -10.06 7.59 10.91
N ALA A 115 -10.82 8.34 10.11
CA ALA A 115 -10.99 8.05 8.68
C ALA A 115 -9.66 8.14 7.93
N LEU A 116 -8.86 9.18 8.20
CA LEU A 116 -7.54 9.36 7.57
C LEU A 116 -6.57 8.21 7.90
N ARG A 117 -6.66 7.68 9.13
CA ARG A 117 -5.82 6.57 9.60
C ARG A 117 -6.33 5.20 9.18
N ALA A 118 -7.59 5.07 8.78
CA ALA A 118 -8.22 3.79 8.51
C ALA A 118 -7.53 3.02 7.38
N ASP A 119 -7.19 3.70 6.28
CA ASP A 119 -6.55 3.05 5.13
C ASP A 119 -5.09 2.65 5.43
N VAL A 120 -4.35 3.47 6.17
CA VAL A 120 -3.01 3.13 6.65
C VAL A 120 -3.06 1.90 7.57
N LYS A 121 -4.01 1.89 8.52
CA LYS A 121 -4.20 0.76 9.44
C LYS A 121 -4.65 -0.51 8.73
N ARG A 122 -5.45 -0.40 7.66
CA ARG A 122 -5.83 -1.55 6.83
C ARG A 122 -4.61 -2.17 6.15
N ARG A 123 -3.76 -1.35 5.51
CA ARG A 123 -2.51 -1.81 4.88
C ARG A 123 -1.53 -2.43 5.88
N GLU A 124 -1.38 -1.82 7.06
CA GLU A 124 -0.58 -2.38 8.15
C GLU A 124 -1.11 -3.74 8.60
N ALA A 125 -2.43 -3.88 8.78
CA ALA A 125 -3.05 -5.13 9.19
C ALA A 125 -2.86 -6.25 8.14
N GLU A 126 -2.99 -5.92 6.85
CA GLU A 126 -2.71 -6.86 5.75
C GLU A 126 -1.24 -7.31 5.76
N SER A 127 -0.30 -6.38 5.94
CA SER A 127 1.12 -6.71 6.04
C SER A 127 1.44 -7.61 7.24
N ILE A 128 0.84 -7.34 8.40
CA ILE A 128 1.03 -8.16 9.61
C ILE A 128 0.45 -9.55 9.40
N ARG A 129 -0.73 -9.68 8.80
CA ARG A 129 -1.34 -10.99 8.49
C ARG A 129 -0.47 -11.81 7.53
N ALA A 130 0.09 -11.19 6.51
CA ALA A 130 1.01 -11.87 5.59
C ALA A 130 2.25 -12.39 6.33
N LYS A 131 2.87 -11.57 7.18
CA LYS A 131 4.03 -11.99 7.99
C LYS A 131 3.70 -13.08 9.00
N LEU A 132 2.49 -13.05 9.57
CA LEU A 132 2.03 -14.08 10.50
C LEU A 132 1.88 -15.43 9.77
N ALA A 133 1.26 -15.43 8.59
CA ALA A 133 1.10 -16.63 7.78
C ALA A 133 2.46 -17.25 7.41
N GLU A 134 3.43 -16.42 6.99
CA GLU A 134 4.79 -16.87 6.68
C GLU A 134 5.49 -17.46 7.93
N ALA A 135 5.36 -16.81 9.09
CA ALA A 135 5.95 -17.29 10.34
C ALA A 135 5.31 -18.61 10.81
N GLU A 136 3.99 -18.78 10.64
CA GLU A 136 3.28 -20.01 10.96
C GLU A 136 3.73 -21.17 10.07
N GLU A 137 3.92 -20.93 8.76
CA GLU A 137 4.46 -21.91 7.82
C GLU A 137 5.88 -22.33 8.20
N GLN A 138 6.78 -21.37 8.46
CA GLN A 138 8.14 -21.66 8.91
C GLN A 138 8.17 -22.44 10.23
N ALA A 139 7.28 -22.12 11.17
CA ALA A 139 7.17 -22.84 12.43
C ALA A 139 6.66 -24.28 12.22
N ALA A 140 5.70 -24.50 11.30
CA ALA A 140 5.23 -25.82 10.96
C ALA A 140 6.35 -26.68 10.34
N GLU A 141 7.10 -26.12 9.39
CA GLU A 141 8.26 -26.79 8.79
C GLU A 141 9.33 -27.13 9.83
N ALA A 142 9.66 -26.18 10.71
CA ALA A 142 10.67 -26.39 11.75
C ALA A 142 10.26 -27.52 12.71
N ARG A 143 8.98 -27.57 13.09
CA ARG A 143 8.41 -28.66 13.92
C ARG A 143 8.49 -30.01 13.20
N GLN A 144 8.17 -30.06 11.90
CA GLN A 144 8.28 -31.28 11.12
C GLN A 144 9.73 -31.76 11.05
N ARG A 145 10.68 -30.87 10.72
CA ARG A 145 12.12 -31.20 10.71
C ARG A 145 12.62 -31.70 12.05
N LEU A 146 12.15 -31.12 13.16
CA LEU A 146 12.51 -31.56 14.51
C LEU A 146 11.98 -32.96 14.80
N ASN A 147 10.72 -33.24 14.45
CA ASN A 147 10.11 -34.56 14.63
C ASN A 147 10.85 -35.63 13.81
N ASP A 148 11.18 -35.34 12.54
CA ASP A 148 11.90 -36.26 11.67
C ASP A 148 13.31 -36.56 12.21
N LYS A 149 14.05 -35.52 12.63
CA LYS A 149 15.35 -35.70 13.28
C LYS A 149 15.25 -36.48 14.59
N SER A 150 14.22 -36.24 15.40
CA SER A 150 14.00 -37.00 16.63
C SER A 150 13.70 -38.48 16.34
N LYS A 151 12.96 -38.78 15.26
CA LYS A 151 12.67 -40.15 14.84
C LYS A 151 13.95 -40.85 14.37
N GLN A 152 14.72 -40.21 13.49
CA GLN A 152 16.01 -40.72 13.02
C GLN A 152 16.99 -40.96 14.17
N ALA A 153 17.08 -40.04 15.13
CA ALA A 153 17.93 -40.22 16.31
C ALA A 153 17.51 -41.43 17.16
N ARG A 154 16.21 -41.66 17.32
CA ARG A 154 15.69 -42.83 18.05
C ARG A 154 16.00 -44.13 17.30
N GLU A 155 15.82 -44.16 15.98
CA GLU A 155 16.14 -45.32 15.13
C GLU A 155 17.64 -45.63 15.17
N MET A 156 18.51 -44.63 15.02
CA MET A 156 19.96 -44.79 15.15
C MET A 156 20.35 -45.31 16.53
N ALA A 157 19.77 -44.75 17.61
CA ALA A 157 20.04 -45.21 18.97
C ALA A 157 19.56 -46.65 19.21
N GLN A 158 18.45 -47.07 18.62
CA GLN A 158 17.98 -48.46 18.65
C GLN A 158 18.92 -49.39 17.88
N GLY A 159 19.34 -49.00 16.67
CA GLY A 159 20.30 -49.75 15.86
C GLY A 159 21.65 -49.94 16.56
N LEU A 160 22.18 -48.90 17.20
CA LEU A 160 23.41 -48.99 18.00
C LEU A 160 23.27 -49.92 19.19
N ARG A 161 22.12 -49.91 19.89
CA ARG A 161 21.85 -50.85 21.00
C ARG A 161 21.76 -52.30 20.53
N ALA A 162 21.09 -52.55 19.40
CA ALA A 162 21.00 -53.87 18.81
C ALA A 162 22.38 -54.39 18.37
N GLY A 163 23.15 -53.57 17.63
CA GLY A 163 24.51 -53.94 17.22
C GLY A 163 25.46 -54.18 18.39
N ALA A 164 25.35 -53.41 19.48
CA ALA A 164 26.11 -53.65 20.70
C ALA A 164 25.74 -55.00 21.35
N ALA A 165 24.46 -55.37 21.37
CA ALA A 165 24.00 -56.67 21.87
C ALA A 165 24.50 -57.82 20.99
N ASP A 166 24.47 -57.66 19.66
CA ASP A 166 24.99 -58.66 18.72
C ASP A 166 26.50 -58.86 18.89
N LEU A 167 27.28 -57.78 19.02
CA LEU A 167 28.72 -57.86 19.30
C LEU A 167 29.03 -58.55 20.62
N GLN A 168 28.24 -58.29 21.67
CA GLN A 168 28.35 -59.01 22.93
C GLN A 168 28.03 -60.50 22.77
N GLY A 169 27.03 -60.84 21.95
CA GLY A 169 26.71 -62.22 21.59
C GLY A 169 27.86 -62.92 20.87
N VAL A 170 28.42 -62.30 19.83
CA VAL A 170 29.58 -62.82 19.08
C VAL A 170 30.80 -62.99 20.00
N HIS A 171 31.08 -62.01 20.87
CA HIS A 171 32.17 -62.09 21.83
C HIS A 171 32.00 -63.28 22.79
N LYS A 172 30.78 -63.50 23.32
CA LYS A 172 30.48 -64.67 24.15
C LYS A 172 30.70 -65.98 23.40
N SER A 173 30.14 -66.11 22.19
CA SER A 173 30.33 -67.30 21.35
C SER A 173 31.80 -67.55 21.01
N SER A 174 32.59 -66.49 20.78
CA SER A 174 34.03 -66.58 20.52
C SER A 174 34.81 -67.08 21.75
N MET A 175 34.50 -66.55 22.93
CA MET A 175 35.06 -67.02 24.20
C MET A 175 34.72 -68.49 24.47
N GLU A 176 33.47 -68.89 24.22
CA GLU A 176 33.03 -70.29 24.35
C GLU A 176 33.77 -71.23 23.38
N TRP A 177 34.02 -70.78 22.15
CA TRP A 177 34.81 -71.55 21.18
C TRP A 177 36.28 -71.67 21.60
N ALA A 178 36.90 -70.57 22.04
CA ALA A 178 38.28 -70.58 22.54
C ALA A 178 38.47 -71.44 23.80
N ALA A 179 37.43 -71.53 24.64
CA ALA A 179 37.42 -72.40 25.82
C ALA A 179 37.24 -73.89 25.51
N ARG A 180 36.87 -74.27 24.27
CA ARG A 180 36.84 -75.67 23.85
C ARG A 180 38.27 -76.17 23.61
N ALA A 181 38.83 -76.88 24.59
CA ALA A 181 40.01 -77.70 24.35
C ALA A 181 39.69 -78.77 23.28
N PRO A 182 40.58 -79.04 22.31
CA PRO A 182 40.39 -80.17 21.40
C PRO A 182 40.52 -81.47 22.21
N THR A 183 39.40 -82.12 22.48
CA THR A 183 39.38 -83.49 22.96
C THR A 183 39.71 -84.41 21.79
N PHE A 184 40.99 -84.71 21.60
CA PHE A 184 41.38 -85.86 20.80
C PHE A 184 40.98 -87.13 21.56
N PRO A 185 40.32 -88.11 20.93
CA PRO A 185 40.02 -89.38 21.58
C PRO A 185 41.33 -90.05 21.98
N ALA A 186 41.41 -90.51 23.24
CA ALA A 186 42.52 -91.29 23.74
C ALA A 186 42.62 -92.60 22.91
N GLY A 187 43.61 -92.67 22.01
CA GLY A 187 43.88 -93.89 21.22
C GLY A 187 44.37 -93.68 19.78
N ALA A 188 44.34 -92.47 19.22
CA ALA A 188 44.84 -92.24 17.86
C ALA A 188 46.35 -91.92 17.86
N GLY A 189 47.20 -92.95 17.89
CA GLY A 189 48.65 -92.76 17.73
C GLY A 189 49.51 -93.96 18.10
N ALA A 190 49.29 -95.14 17.50
CA ALA A 190 50.31 -96.18 17.46
C ALA A 190 51.27 -95.88 16.29
N GLY A 191 52.37 -95.18 16.57
CA GLY A 191 53.55 -95.18 15.71
C GLY A 191 54.41 -96.43 15.98
N PRO A 192 55.08 -97.02 14.97
CA PRO A 192 55.72 -98.32 15.13
C PRO A 192 56.96 -98.27 16.03
N ALA A 193 57.18 -99.40 16.72
CA ALA A 193 58.18 -99.64 17.74
C ALA A 193 59.64 -99.43 17.30
N ALA A 194 60.47 -98.97 18.25
CA ALA A 194 61.93 -99.07 18.20
C ALA A 194 62.42 -100.12 19.23
N PRO A 195 63.47 -100.93 18.92
CA PRO A 195 63.89 -102.08 19.71
C PRO A 195 64.73 -101.70 20.95
N PRO A 196 64.91 -102.61 21.93
CA PRO A 196 65.52 -102.31 23.22
C PRO A 196 67.04 -102.18 23.12
N THR A 197 67.62 -101.27 23.91
CA THR A 197 69.05 -101.24 24.21
C THR A 197 69.26 -101.38 25.72
N THR A 198 70.15 -102.31 26.03
CA THR A 198 70.64 -102.89 27.29
C THR A 198 71.00 -101.95 28.45
N ALA A 199 70.82 -102.45 29.67
CA ALA A 199 71.93 -102.69 30.60
C ALA A 199 71.67 -104.01 31.35
#